data_AF-A0A0P9NX14-F1
#
_entry.id   AF-A0A0P9NX14-F1
#
_cell.length_a   1.000
_cell.length_b   1.000
_cell.length_c   1.000
_cell.angle_alpha   90.00
_cell.angle_beta   90.00
_cell.angle_gamma   90.00
#
_symmetry.space_group_name_H-M   'P 1'
#
loop_
_entity.id
_entity.type
_entity.pdbx_description
1 polymer ?
#
loop_
_entity_poly.entity_id
_entity_poly.type
_entity_poly.pdbx_seq_one_letter_code
_entity_poly.pdbx_strand_id
1 'polypeptide(L)'
;MTTTTSRIIDDMRIHDAPTLLVKFGAEKAKARITAVGVHETMKEVTAQFDEYRPFLIPGRDQHDQKLRAMGCIQSDVTKSLRNYEATGRLLGELPSGLPVPEQYSNLFTWLMDLKREISAQAPDNELFKNPTGLVGYDFPKWREYISQYSADLLPLIDAMSERIKTDYPYYDHLQALGEVAHELVINSKGRSDHLATKLLELLPTICRPFTQAGRQAFELLQVALLSEVDADALVKAGWTPQHSEVIEVACLRSGLHIKAKGPRVEVVRISAYELNYTRLSQAMQRKYRAAQEAHKLEREAEVMAGRKQQLIDQADRKDALILKLRAGDITTEELRELEAL
;
A
#
# COMPACT_ATOMS: atom_id res chain seq x y z
N MET A 1 -16.29 18.42 -44.06
CA MET A 1 -15.03 17.67 -43.82
C MET A 1 -14.19 18.21 -42.64
N THR A 2 -14.52 19.35 -42.05
CA THR A 2 -13.80 19.96 -40.91
C THR A 2 -14.02 19.24 -39.56
N THR A 3 -15.17 18.58 -39.37
CA THR A 3 -15.53 17.92 -38.11
C THR A 3 -14.74 16.63 -37.82
N THR A 4 -14.34 15.88 -38.85
CA THR A 4 -13.58 14.64 -38.68
C THR A 4 -12.12 14.91 -38.31
N THR A 5 -11.50 15.94 -38.92
CA THR A 5 -10.10 16.30 -38.65
C THR A 5 -9.91 16.95 -37.27
N SER A 6 -10.85 17.79 -36.81
CA SER A 6 -10.79 18.38 -35.47
C SER A 6 -10.88 17.31 -34.37
N ARG A 7 -11.81 16.35 -34.54
CA ARG A 7 -12.01 15.26 -33.57
C ARG A 7 -10.79 14.33 -33.47
N ILE A 8 -10.14 14.03 -34.59
CA ILE A 8 -8.88 13.28 -34.62
C ILE A 8 -7.77 14.02 -33.84
N ILE A 9 -7.67 15.34 -33.97
CA ILE A 9 -6.64 16.15 -33.27
C ILE A 9 -6.88 16.23 -31.76
N ASP A 10 -8.15 16.32 -31.35
CA ASP A 10 -8.54 16.32 -29.95
C ASP A 10 -8.26 14.94 -29.31
N ASP A 11 -8.48 13.86 -30.05
CA ASP A 11 -8.25 12.48 -29.61
C ASP A 11 -6.76 12.05 -29.65
N MET A 12 -5.89 12.81 -30.33
CA MET A 12 -4.45 12.54 -30.41
C MET A 12 -3.77 12.70 -29.05
N ARG A 13 -3.46 11.55 -28.42
CA ARG A 13 -2.72 11.45 -27.16
C ARG A 13 -1.21 11.51 -27.43
N ILE A 14 -0.62 12.64 -27.09
CA ILE A 14 0.83 12.80 -27.07
C ILE A 14 1.32 12.37 -25.68
N HIS A 15 1.96 11.20 -25.61
CA HIS A 15 2.56 10.69 -24.37
C HIS A 15 3.88 11.38 -24.06
N ASP A 16 4.18 11.58 -22.77
CA ASP A 16 5.47 12.12 -22.34
C ASP A 16 6.64 11.16 -22.61
N ALA A 17 7.86 11.69 -22.52
CA ALA A 17 9.08 10.92 -22.79
C ALA A 17 9.26 9.68 -21.88
N PRO A 18 9.02 9.76 -20.55
CA PRO A 18 9.08 8.59 -19.68
C PRO A 18 8.10 7.49 -20.10
N THR A 19 6.85 7.83 -20.39
CA THR A 19 5.83 6.86 -20.83
C THR A 19 6.23 6.19 -22.14
N LEU A 20 6.80 6.94 -23.08
CA LEU A 20 7.26 6.40 -24.35
C LEU A 20 8.41 5.41 -24.18
N LEU A 21 9.40 5.75 -23.34
CA LEU A 21 10.53 4.89 -23.06
C LEU A 21 10.10 3.60 -22.34
N VAL A 22 9.13 3.69 -21.42
CA VAL A 22 8.55 2.50 -20.76
C VAL A 22 7.83 1.60 -21.77
N LYS A 23 6.99 2.17 -22.65
CA LYS A 23 6.28 1.40 -23.69
C LYS A 23 7.23 0.74 -24.69
N PHE A 24 8.31 1.44 -25.06
CA PHE A 24 9.32 0.89 -25.94
C PHE A 24 10.16 -0.21 -25.28
N GLY A 25 10.33 -0.12 -23.95
CA GLY A 25 11.15 -1.01 -23.13
C GLY A 25 12.55 -0.44 -22.93
N ALA A 26 12.91 -0.15 -21.67
CA ALA A 26 14.20 0.45 -21.32
C ALA A 26 15.38 -0.40 -21.80
N GLU A 27 15.39 -1.70 -21.53
CA GLU A 27 16.46 -2.61 -21.97
C GLU A 27 16.58 -2.70 -23.50
N LYS A 28 15.45 -2.63 -24.21
CA LYS A 28 15.43 -2.57 -25.67
C LYS A 28 16.04 -1.27 -26.19
N ALA A 29 15.72 -0.14 -25.55
CA ALA A 29 16.32 1.15 -25.88
C ALA A 29 17.84 1.12 -25.67
N LYS A 30 18.29 0.62 -24.52
CA LYS A 30 19.71 0.48 -24.18
C LYS A 30 20.47 -0.37 -25.21
N ALA A 31 19.96 -1.57 -25.51
CA ALA A 31 20.56 -2.45 -26.50
C ALA A 31 20.62 -1.83 -27.91
N ARG A 32 19.58 -1.08 -28.31
CA ARG A 32 19.58 -0.38 -29.61
C ARG A 32 20.52 0.82 -29.65
N ILE A 33 20.66 1.59 -28.57
CA ILE A 33 21.65 2.68 -28.54
C ILE A 33 23.04 2.11 -28.84
N THR A 34 23.38 0.95 -28.25
CA THR A 34 24.66 0.27 -28.52
C THR A 34 24.77 -0.21 -29.96
N ALA A 35 23.68 -0.66 -30.58
CA ALA A 35 23.69 -1.24 -31.93
C ALA A 35 23.63 -0.21 -33.07
N VAL A 36 22.81 0.85 -32.93
CA VAL A 36 22.48 1.79 -34.01
C VAL A 36 22.56 3.26 -33.61
N GLY A 37 22.90 3.55 -32.34
CA GLY A 37 23.06 4.90 -31.83
C GLY A 37 21.76 5.59 -31.39
N VAL A 38 21.91 6.76 -30.77
CA VAL A 38 20.81 7.51 -30.15
C VAL A 38 19.77 7.99 -31.17
N HIS A 39 20.20 8.47 -32.34
CA HIS A 39 19.31 9.07 -33.35
C HIS A 39 18.28 8.07 -33.91
N GLU A 40 18.74 6.89 -34.34
CA GLU A 40 17.86 5.83 -34.86
C GLU A 40 17.06 5.16 -33.74
N THR A 41 17.54 5.21 -32.50
CA THR A 41 16.75 4.77 -31.34
C THR A 41 15.58 5.72 -31.09
N MET A 42 15.82 7.03 -31.06
CA MET A 42 14.79 8.06 -30.85
C MET A 42 13.66 8.00 -31.88
N LYS A 43 13.98 7.82 -33.16
CA LYS A 43 12.97 7.70 -34.23
C LYS A 43 11.99 6.57 -33.95
N GLU A 44 12.47 5.40 -33.51
CA GLU A 44 11.57 4.30 -33.19
C GLU A 44 10.80 4.50 -31.89
N VAL A 45 11.44 5.06 -30.84
CA VAL A 45 10.72 5.39 -29.59
C VAL A 45 9.56 6.34 -29.86
N THR A 46 9.73 7.25 -30.82
CA THR A 46 8.73 8.27 -31.18
C THR A 46 7.97 7.96 -32.46
N ALA A 47 8.02 6.73 -32.97
CA ALA A 47 7.41 6.34 -34.24
C ALA A 47 5.89 6.58 -34.30
N GLN A 48 5.20 6.51 -33.15
CA GLN A 48 3.78 6.86 -33.06
C GLN A 48 3.48 8.29 -33.53
N PHE A 49 4.46 9.21 -33.48
CA PHE A 49 4.26 10.57 -33.98
C PHE A 49 4.23 10.64 -35.51
N ASP A 50 4.89 9.70 -36.19
CA ASP A 50 4.89 9.63 -37.65
C ASP A 50 3.53 9.20 -38.20
N GLU A 51 2.75 8.42 -37.44
CA GLU A 51 1.35 8.11 -37.76
C GLU A 51 0.48 9.38 -37.80
N TYR A 52 0.76 10.33 -36.89
CA TYR A 52 -0.07 11.52 -36.72
C TYR A 52 0.35 12.72 -37.56
N ARG A 53 1.64 12.83 -37.92
CA ARG A 53 2.21 13.95 -38.69
C ARG A 53 1.41 14.30 -39.97
N PRO A 54 0.94 13.34 -40.80
CA PRO A 54 0.17 13.65 -42.00
C PRO A 54 -1.14 14.41 -41.76
N PHE A 55 -1.70 14.33 -40.54
CA PHE A 55 -2.95 15.01 -40.17
C PHE A 55 -2.71 16.42 -39.59
N LEU A 56 -1.45 16.80 -39.34
CA LEU A 56 -1.09 18.10 -38.79
C LEU A 56 -0.66 19.05 -39.91
N ILE A 57 -1.29 20.23 -39.98
CA ILE A 57 -1.05 21.23 -41.01
C ILE A 57 -0.34 22.43 -40.34
N PRO A 58 0.92 22.72 -40.71
CA PRO A 58 1.64 23.88 -40.18
C PRO A 58 0.92 25.20 -40.45
N GLY A 59 1.02 26.14 -39.50
CA GLY A 59 0.40 27.47 -39.61
C GLY A 59 -1.03 27.54 -39.11
N ARG A 60 -1.53 26.48 -38.46
CA ARG A 60 -2.79 26.47 -37.71
C ARG A 60 -2.49 26.33 -36.23
N ASP A 61 -2.95 27.27 -35.42
CA ASP A 61 -2.57 27.37 -34.00
C ASP A 61 -2.66 26.04 -33.22
N GLN A 62 -3.77 25.32 -33.32
CA GLN A 62 -3.97 24.04 -32.62
C GLN A 62 -3.04 22.92 -33.14
N HIS A 63 -2.78 22.88 -34.45
CA HIS A 63 -1.89 21.89 -35.04
C HIS A 63 -0.42 22.22 -34.68
N ASP A 64 -0.06 23.50 -34.71
CA ASP A 64 1.27 23.98 -34.33
C ASP A 64 1.54 23.72 -32.85
N GLN A 65 0.53 23.82 -31.97
CA GLN A 65 0.65 23.41 -30.57
C GLN A 65 1.00 21.91 -30.45
N LYS A 66 0.33 21.03 -31.21
CA LYS A 66 0.63 19.59 -31.21
C LYS A 66 2.01 19.28 -31.80
N LEU A 67 2.39 19.93 -32.91
CA LEU A 67 3.72 19.78 -33.51
C LEU A 67 4.83 20.22 -32.54
N ARG A 68 4.64 21.34 -31.84
CA ARG A 68 5.56 21.79 -30.78
C ARG A 68 5.65 20.77 -29.64
N ALA A 69 4.51 20.25 -29.17
CA ALA A 69 4.50 19.23 -28.12
C ALA A 69 5.26 17.96 -28.52
N MET A 70 5.05 17.45 -29.74
CA MET A 70 5.83 16.32 -30.28
C MET A 70 7.32 16.62 -30.33
N GLY A 71 7.70 17.82 -30.78
CA GLY A 71 9.09 18.27 -30.83
C GLY A 71 9.75 18.35 -29.44
N CYS A 72 9.03 18.86 -28.44
CA CYS A 72 9.49 18.87 -27.05
C CYS A 72 9.77 17.45 -26.54
N ILE A 73 8.84 16.51 -26.78
CA ILE A 73 9.01 15.13 -26.33
C ILE A 73 10.12 14.41 -27.07
N GLN A 74 10.29 14.62 -28.38
CA GLN A 74 11.44 14.10 -29.13
C GLN A 74 12.77 14.60 -28.56
N SER A 75 12.83 15.89 -28.20
CA SER A 75 13.97 16.46 -27.51
C SER A 75 14.21 15.77 -26.15
N ASP A 76 13.18 15.57 -25.35
CA ASP A 76 13.33 14.98 -24.01
C ASP A 76 13.68 13.49 -24.06
N VAL A 77 13.12 12.73 -25.01
CA VAL A 77 13.57 11.35 -25.32
C VAL A 77 15.05 11.38 -25.72
N THR A 78 15.45 12.28 -26.62
CA THR A 78 16.86 12.40 -27.05
C THR A 78 17.79 12.69 -25.87
N LYS A 79 17.42 13.62 -24.99
CA LYS A 79 18.19 13.92 -23.77
C LYS A 79 18.36 12.68 -22.91
N SER A 80 17.29 11.91 -22.69
CA SER A 80 17.34 10.68 -21.89
C SER A 80 18.24 9.61 -22.51
N LEU A 81 18.14 9.39 -23.83
CA LEU A 81 18.97 8.43 -24.54
C LEU A 81 20.46 8.86 -24.56
N ARG A 82 20.75 10.17 -24.72
CA ARG A 82 22.12 10.70 -24.60
C ARG A 82 22.67 10.60 -23.19
N ASN A 83 21.81 10.77 -22.17
CA ASN A 83 22.22 10.55 -20.79
C ASN A 83 22.69 9.10 -20.59
N TYR A 84 22.00 8.13 -21.22
CA TYR A 84 22.43 6.74 -21.19
C TYR A 84 23.79 6.53 -21.87
N GLU A 85 24.04 7.15 -23.01
CA GLU A 85 25.35 7.08 -23.69
C GLU A 85 26.49 7.65 -22.81
N ALA A 86 26.22 8.71 -22.04
CA ALA A 86 27.21 9.35 -21.17
C ALA A 86 27.40 8.65 -19.82
N THR A 87 26.34 8.09 -19.23
CA THR A 87 26.32 7.66 -17.82
C THR A 87 25.91 6.20 -17.61
N GLY A 88 25.50 5.49 -18.67
CA GLY A 88 24.98 4.12 -18.59
C GLY A 88 23.55 4.01 -18.04
N ARG A 89 22.86 5.13 -17.81
CA ARG A 89 21.48 5.18 -17.28
C ARG A 89 20.59 6.18 -18.01
N LEU A 90 19.31 5.87 -18.15
CA LEU A 90 18.33 6.84 -18.65
C LEU A 90 18.07 7.94 -17.60
N LEU A 91 17.56 9.09 -18.03
CA LEU A 91 17.18 10.16 -17.09
C LEU A 91 16.08 9.66 -16.14
N GLY A 92 16.24 9.95 -14.85
CA GLY A 92 15.35 9.47 -13.78
C GLY A 92 15.54 8.00 -13.41
N GLU A 93 16.39 7.24 -14.11
CA GLU A 93 16.75 5.87 -13.74
C GLU A 93 17.75 5.88 -12.57
N LEU A 94 17.56 4.95 -11.64
CA LEU A 94 18.49 4.76 -10.53
C LEU A 94 19.73 3.98 -10.98
N PRO A 95 20.91 4.30 -10.43
CA PRO A 95 22.13 3.58 -10.76
C PRO A 95 22.05 2.13 -10.28
N SER A 96 22.72 1.23 -11.00
CA SER A 96 22.95 -0.13 -10.54
C SER A 96 23.95 -0.17 -9.39
N GLY A 97 23.75 -1.06 -8.42
CA GLY A 97 24.71 -1.23 -7.31
C GLY A 97 24.57 -0.22 -6.18
N LEU A 98 23.37 0.36 -6.01
CA LEU A 98 23.04 1.14 -4.82
C LEU A 98 23.25 0.33 -3.52
N PRO A 99 23.61 0.99 -2.40
CA PRO A 99 23.75 0.34 -1.11
C PRO A 99 22.49 -0.44 -0.73
N VAL A 100 22.66 -1.73 -0.42
CA VAL A 100 21.56 -2.59 0.04
C VAL A 100 21.58 -2.71 1.57
N PRO A 101 20.42 -2.79 2.23
CA PRO A 101 20.35 -2.72 3.69
C PRO A 101 21.08 -3.87 4.38
N GLU A 102 21.24 -5.02 3.73
CA GLU A 102 21.96 -6.20 4.25
C GLU A 102 23.48 -5.98 4.39
N GLN A 103 24.05 -4.97 3.73
CA GLN A 103 25.46 -4.60 3.86
C GLN A 103 25.76 -3.78 5.12
N TYR A 104 24.72 -3.41 5.86
CA TYR A 104 24.79 -2.52 7.02
C TYR A 104 24.29 -3.23 8.27
N SER A 105 24.75 -2.76 9.43
CA SER A 105 24.19 -3.13 10.74
C SER A 105 23.34 -2.01 11.34
N ASN A 106 23.24 -0.85 10.68
CA ASN A 106 22.55 0.33 11.18
C ASN A 106 21.64 0.92 10.09
N LEU A 107 20.37 1.09 10.42
CA LEU A 107 19.33 1.53 9.48
C LEU A 107 19.57 2.95 8.98
N PHE A 108 19.97 3.86 9.86
CA PHE A 108 20.17 5.26 9.49
C PHE A 108 21.46 5.45 8.69
N THR A 109 22.53 4.73 9.04
CA THR A 109 23.76 4.72 8.24
C THR A 109 23.45 4.27 6.80
N TRP A 110 22.69 3.18 6.63
CA TRP A 110 22.28 2.73 5.31
C TRP A 110 21.43 3.77 4.57
N LEU A 111 20.38 4.32 5.20
CA LEU A 111 19.50 5.30 4.56
C LEU A 111 20.26 6.59 4.16
N MET A 112 21.24 7.01 4.97
CA MET A 112 22.10 8.16 4.68
C MET A 112 23.05 7.89 3.51
N ASP A 113 23.71 6.74 3.52
CA ASP A 113 24.58 6.34 2.42
C ASP A 113 23.80 6.16 1.12
N LEU A 114 22.64 5.50 1.16
CA LEU A 114 21.75 5.35 0.01
C LEU A 114 21.33 6.70 -0.57
N LYS A 115 20.92 7.65 0.29
CA LYS A 115 20.61 9.01 -0.14
C LYS A 115 21.82 9.72 -0.77
N ARG A 116 23.01 9.57 -0.16
CA ARG A 116 24.25 10.18 -0.67
C ARG A 116 24.60 9.61 -2.04
N GLU A 117 24.59 8.30 -2.20
CA GLU A 117 24.93 7.63 -3.47
C GLU A 117 23.95 7.98 -4.59
N ILE A 118 22.63 7.98 -4.33
CA ILE A 118 21.63 8.41 -5.32
C ILE A 118 21.87 9.87 -5.71
N SER A 119 22.11 10.75 -4.74
CA SER A 119 22.33 12.17 -5.00
C SER A 119 23.61 12.43 -5.81
N ALA A 120 24.65 11.62 -5.60
CA ALA A 120 25.93 11.72 -6.31
C ALA A 120 25.85 11.16 -7.74
N GLN A 121 25.20 10.01 -7.92
CA GLN A 121 25.21 9.26 -9.18
C GLN A 121 24.00 9.58 -10.08
N ALA A 122 22.88 10.01 -9.51
CA ALA A 122 21.62 10.33 -10.19
C ALA A 122 20.99 11.66 -9.71
N PRO A 123 21.69 12.81 -9.86
CA PRO A 123 21.19 14.12 -9.41
C PRO A 123 19.93 14.61 -10.12
N ASP A 124 19.62 14.07 -11.30
CA ASP A 124 18.40 14.32 -12.08
C ASP A 124 17.17 13.57 -11.55
N ASN A 125 17.33 12.68 -10.58
CA ASN A 125 16.24 11.89 -10.03
C ASN A 125 15.34 12.72 -9.09
N GLU A 126 14.02 12.56 -9.22
CA GLU A 126 13.03 13.30 -8.44
C GLU A 126 12.69 12.67 -7.07
N LEU A 127 13.35 11.59 -6.63
CA LEU A 127 13.07 10.90 -5.37
C LEU A 127 13.03 11.85 -4.17
N PHE A 128 13.96 12.81 -4.13
CA PHE A 128 14.11 13.77 -3.04
C PHE A 128 13.44 15.12 -3.31
N LYS A 129 12.52 15.19 -4.28
CA LYS A 129 11.74 16.40 -4.57
C LYS A 129 10.55 16.46 -3.61
N ASN A 130 10.48 17.52 -2.81
CA ASN A 130 9.33 17.80 -1.95
C ASN A 130 8.29 18.61 -2.74
N PRO A 131 7.10 18.04 -3.06
CA PRO A 131 6.11 18.72 -3.89
C PRO A 131 5.36 19.84 -3.14
N THR A 132 5.30 19.80 -1.81
CA THR A 132 4.54 20.77 -1.01
C THR A 132 5.40 21.96 -0.57
N GLY A 133 6.73 21.86 -0.67
CA GLY A 133 7.66 22.88 -0.21
C GLY A 133 7.61 23.15 1.30
N LEU A 134 6.81 22.38 2.03
CA LEU A 134 6.67 22.48 3.48
C LEU A 134 7.94 21.95 4.14
N VAL A 135 8.35 22.61 5.22
CA VAL A 135 9.44 22.15 6.09
C VAL A 135 9.03 20.81 6.68
N GLY A 136 9.67 19.73 6.24
CA GLY A 136 9.34 18.36 6.66
C GLY A 136 9.75 17.29 5.66
N TYR A 137 9.50 16.03 6.03
CA TYR A 137 9.92 14.80 5.35
C TYR A 137 8.87 14.22 4.40
N ASP A 138 8.14 15.07 3.69
CA ASP A 138 7.19 14.62 2.67
C ASP A 138 7.88 14.44 1.32
N PHE A 139 8.51 13.27 1.16
CA PHE A 139 9.13 12.83 -0.09
C PHE A 139 8.40 11.57 -0.58
N PRO A 140 7.25 11.71 -1.27
CA PRO A 140 6.40 10.55 -1.61
C PRO A 140 7.14 9.48 -2.41
N LYS A 141 7.92 9.90 -3.43
CA LYS A 141 8.71 8.98 -4.26
C LYS A 141 9.80 8.27 -3.46
N TRP A 142 10.51 8.99 -2.58
CA TRP A 142 11.50 8.37 -1.69
C TRP A 142 10.88 7.36 -0.73
N ARG A 143 9.74 7.71 -0.13
CA ARG A 143 9.00 6.82 0.78
C ARG A 143 8.54 5.56 0.04
N GLU A 144 7.98 5.71 -1.16
CA GLU A 144 7.60 4.58 -2.03
C GLU A 144 8.80 3.72 -2.42
N TYR A 145 9.98 4.31 -2.63
CA TYR A 145 11.18 3.55 -2.95
C TYR A 145 11.67 2.72 -1.76
N ILE A 146 11.79 3.32 -0.57
CA ILE A 146 12.33 2.61 0.60
C ILE A 146 11.36 1.57 1.19
N SER A 147 10.05 1.70 0.97
CA SER A 147 9.06 0.71 1.42
C SER A 147 9.21 -0.65 0.73
N GLN A 148 9.92 -0.70 -0.42
CA GLN A 148 10.17 -1.92 -1.16
C GLN A 148 11.14 -2.87 -0.42
N TYR A 149 11.96 -2.35 0.48
CA TYR A 149 12.93 -3.15 1.24
C TYR A 149 12.29 -3.86 2.44
N SER A 150 11.27 -3.25 3.07
CA SER A 150 10.53 -3.83 4.18
C SER A 150 9.20 -3.10 4.40
N ALA A 151 8.13 -3.87 4.56
CA ALA A 151 6.79 -3.35 4.84
C ALA A 151 6.72 -2.57 6.16
N ASP A 152 7.65 -2.85 7.08
CA ASP A 152 7.65 -2.32 8.44
C ASP A 152 8.57 -1.10 8.61
N LEU A 153 9.40 -0.80 7.61
CA LEU A 153 10.38 0.27 7.66
C LEU A 153 9.73 1.64 7.83
N LEU A 154 8.77 1.99 6.95
CA LEU A 154 8.10 3.30 7.03
C LEU A 154 7.27 3.45 8.31
N PRO A 155 6.40 2.49 8.68
CA PRO A 155 5.65 2.57 9.94
C PRO A 155 6.55 2.78 11.16
N LEU A 156 7.71 2.09 11.21
CA LEU A 156 8.64 2.26 12.32
C LEU A 156 9.30 3.63 12.31
N ILE A 157 9.76 4.13 11.15
CA ILE A 157 10.37 5.47 11.04
C ILE A 157 9.37 6.56 11.45
N ASP A 158 8.12 6.47 10.98
CA ASP A 158 7.08 7.43 11.32
C ASP A 158 6.81 7.43 12.84
N ALA A 159 6.63 6.25 13.44
CA ALA A 159 6.41 6.11 14.89
C ALA A 159 7.58 6.65 15.74
N MET A 160 8.82 6.47 15.27
CA MET A 160 10.00 7.02 15.94
C MET A 160 10.10 8.54 15.80
N SER A 161 9.78 9.08 14.62
CA SER A 161 9.95 10.50 14.29
C SER A 161 9.19 11.43 15.23
N GLU A 162 7.97 11.05 15.61
CA GLU A 162 7.12 11.80 16.55
C GLU A 162 7.78 11.98 17.94
N ARG A 163 8.62 11.01 18.34
CA ARG A 163 9.21 10.93 19.68
C ARG A 163 10.60 11.52 19.77
N ILE A 164 11.38 11.41 18.69
CA ILE A 164 12.75 11.91 18.63
C ILE A 164 12.74 13.45 18.55
N LYS A 165 11.66 14.08 18.04
CA LYS A 165 11.51 15.54 17.88
C LYS A 165 12.74 16.20 17.22
N THR A 166 13.46 15.41 16.43
CA THR A 166 14.62 15.83 15.67
C THR A 166 14.39 15.30 14.28
N ASP A 167 14.34 16.22 13.34
CA ASP A 167 14.26 15.90 11.94
C ASP A 167 15.50 15.08 11.54
N TYR A 168 15.30 14.00 10.77
CA TYR A 168 16.36 13.39 9.95
C TYR A 168 17.09 14.55 9.22
N PRO A 169 18.40 14.56 8.88
CA PRO A 169 19.34 13.45 8.69
C PRO A 169 20.51 13.43 9.70
N TYR A 170 20.39 14.02 10.89
CA TYR A 170 21.50 14.15 11.87
C TYR A 170 21.63 12.96 12.84
N TYR A 171 21.37 11.72 12.40
CA TYR A 171 21.36 10.52 13.26
C TYR A 171 22.69 9.74 13.27
N ASP A 172 23.74 10.33 12.72
CA ASP A 172 25.11 9.82 12.70
C ASP A 172 25.69 9.54 14.10
N HIS A 173 25.13 10.14 15.16
CA HIS A 173 25.45 9.85 16.55
C HIS A 173 24.51 8.82 17.22
N LEU A 174 23.49 8.32 16.50
CA LEU A 174 22.43 7.45 17.04
C LEU A 174 22.66 5.98 16.68
N GLN A 175 23.90 5.54 16.85
CA GLN A 175 24.35 4.21 16.47
C GLN A 175 23.49 3.10 17.10
N ALA A 176 23.32 3.13 18.43
CA ALA A 176 22.52 2.12 19.13
C ALA A 176 21.04 2.11 18.71
N LEU A 177 20.48 3.27 18.33
CA LEU A 177 19.08 3.38 17.89
C LEU A 177 18.92 2.75 16.50
N GLY A 178 19.80 3.11 15.58
CA GLY A 178 19.77 2.59 14.21
C GLY A 178 20.10 1.10 14.12
N GLU A 179 20.92 0.55 15.02
CA GLU A 179 21.20 -0.89 15.12
C GLU A 179 19.93 -1.67 15.52
N VAL A 180 19.24 -1.23 16.58
CA VAL A 180 18.00 -1.90 17.02
C VAL A 180 16.90 -1.76 15.98
N ALA A 181 16.77 -0.61 15.32
CA ALA A 181 15.80 -0.41 14.25
C ALA A 181 16.09 -1.30 13.02
N HIS A 182 17.37 -1.42 12.63
CA HIS A 182 17.79 -2.30 11.53
C HIS A 182 17.45 -3.76 11.81
N GLU A 183 17.76 -4.23 13.01
CA GLU A 183 17.45 -5.58 13.46
C GLU A 183 15.95 -5.88 13.43
N LEU A 184 15.09 -4.89 13.69
CA LEU A 184 13.64 -5.05 13.67
C LEU A 184 13.04 -5.14 12.26
N VAL A 185 13.55 -4.37 11.29
CA VAL A 185 12.87 -4.20 9.98
C VAL A 185 13.61 -4.84 8.81
N ILE A 186 14.94 -4.95 8.86
CA ILE A 186 15.77 -5.52 7.79
C ILE A 186 16.16 -6.97 8.14
N ASN A 187 16.67 -7.20 9.35
CA ASN A 187 17.11 -8.53 9.79
C ASN A 187 15.99 -9.33 10.51
N SER A 188 14.75 -9.18 10.02
CA SER A 188 13.54 -9.64 10.72
C SER A 188 13.06 -11.04 10.34
N LYS A 189 13.76 -11.73 9.42
CA LYS A 189 13.28 -12.99 8.82
C LYS A 189 12.92 -14.03 9.90
N GLY A 190 11.68 -14.50 9.87
CA GLY A 190 11.13 -15.50 10.80
C GLY A 190 10.82 -14.99 12.22
N ARG A 191 11.16 -13.74 12.55
CA ARG A 191 10.92 -13.18 13.91
C ARG A 191 9.44 -12.97 14.20
N SER A 192 8.65 -12.64 13.18
CA SER A 192 7.19 -12.46 13.33
C SER A 192 6.49 -13.76 13.72
N ASP A 193 6.73 -14.85 12.98
CA ASP A 193 6.18 -16.18 13.26
C ASP A 193 6.65 -16.69 14.63
N HIS A 194 7.93 -16.50 14.95
CA HIS A 194 8.46 -16.85 16.27
C HIS A 194 7.78 -16.07 17.40
N LEU A 195 7.60 -14.76 17.22
CA LEU A 195 6.88 -13.90 18.16
C LEU A 195 5.42 -14.37 18.34
N ALA A 196 4.73 -14.65 17.24
CA ALA A 196 3.35 -15.13 17.25
C ALA A 196 3.24 -16.47 18.00
N THR A 197 4.13 -17.41 17.71
CA THR A 197 4.22 -18.70 18.41
C THR A 197 4.41 -18.51 19.91
N LYS A 198 5.32 -17.62 20.33
CA LYS A 198 5.55 -17.35 21.75
C LYS A 198 4.36 -16.66 22.42
N LEU A 199 3.69 -15.76 21.74
CA LEU A 199 2.48 -15.12 22.26
C LEU A 199 1.32 -16.13 22.37
N LEU A 200 1.18 -17.07 21.44
CA LEU A 200 0.23 -18.17 21.51
C LEU A 200 0.48 -19.08 22.73
N GLU A 201 1.75 -19.44 22.99
CA GLU A 201 2.14 -20.22 24.16
C GLU A 201 1.76 -19.51 25.48
N LEU A 202 1.91 -18.19 25.53
CA LEU A 202 1.59 -17.39 26.72
C LEU A 202 0.09 -17.10 26.89
N LEU A 203 -0.68 -17.15 25.81
CA LEU A 203 -2.08 -16.75 25.74
C LEU A 203 -2.95 -17.29 26.90
N PRO A 204 -2.88 -18.58 27.31
CA PRO A 204 -3.71 -19.12 28.39
C PRO A 204 -3.40 -18.55 29.79
N THR A 205 -2.29 -17.83 29.93
CA THR A 205 -1.74 -17.38 31.21
C THR A 205 -1.65 -15.87 31.38
N ILE A 206 -1.60 -15.09 30.28
CA ILE A 206 -1.49 -13.62 30.32
C ILE A 206 -2.54 -12.98 31.26
N CYS A 207 -3.80 -13.39 31.12
CA CYS A 207 -4.91 -12.80 31.89
C CYS A 207 -5.04 -13.33 33.32
N ARG A 208 -4.16 -14.24 33.77
CA ARG A 208 -4.24 -14.80 35.13
C ARG A 208 -3.60 -13.85 36.15
N PRO A 209 -4.19 -13.68 37.35
CA PRO A 209 -3.61 -12.86 38.41
C PRO A 209 -2.18 -13.28 38.76
N PHE A 210 -1.33 -12.30 39.05
CA PHE A 210 0.05 -12.49 39.54
C PHE A 210 0.99 -13.26 38.61
N THR A 211 0.66 -13.41 37.32
CA THR A 211 1.54 -14.09 36.37
C THR A 211 2.59 -13.15 35.78
N GLN A 212 3.80 -13.68 35.54
CA GLN A 212 4.85 -12.97 34.79
C GLN A 212 4.56 -12.91 33.27
N ALA A 213 3.56 -13.66 32.79
CA ALA A 213 3.25 -13.83 31.37
C ALA A 213 2.91 -12.51 30.67
N GLY A 214 2.15 -11.61 31.32
CA GLY A 214 1.86 -10.28 30.74
C GLY A 214 3.12 -9.43 30.53
N ARG A 215 4.09 -9.51 31.45
CA ARG A 215 5.38 -8.85 31.31
C ARG A 215 6.24 -9.48 30.22
N GLN A 216 6.27 -10.81 30.14
CA GLN A 216 6.99 -11.54 29.08
C GLN A 216 6.42 -11.21 27.70
N ALA A 217 5.09 -11.18 27.55
CA ALA A 217 4.43 -10.77 26.32
C ALA A 217 4.80 -9.32 25.94
N PHE A 218 4.80 -8.40 26.91
CA PHE A 218 5.26 -7.03 26.71
C PHE A 218 6.73 -6.96 26.25
N GLU A 219 7.63 -7.73 26.86
CA GLU A 219 9.06 -7.78 26.49
C GLU A 219 9.25 -8.31 25.06
N LEU A 220 8.49 -9.34 24.67
CA LEU A 220 8.50 -9.89 23.31
C LEU A 220 8.02 -8.87 22.26
N LEU A 221 6.94 -8.13 22.56
CA LEU A 221 6.35 -7.13 21.66
C LEU A 221 7.25 -5.91 21.42
N GLN A 222 8.33 -5.72 22.18
CA GLN A 222 9.29 -4.62 22.02
C GLN A 222 10.47 -4.95 21.10
N VAL A 223 10.73 -6.24 20.84
CA VAL A 223 11.96 -6.73 20.21
C VAL A 223 11.74 -7.47 18.90
N ALA A 224 10.47 -7.62 18.49
CA ALA A 224 10.09 -8.16 17.19
C ALA A 224 8.78 -7.50 16.73
N LEU A 225 8.53 -7.50 15.42
CA LEU A 225 7.31 -6.96 14.81
C LEU A 225 6.43 -8.10 14.29
N LEU A 226 5.14 -8.04 14.63
CA LEU A 226 4.10 -8.94 14.13
C LEU A 226 3.69 -8.52 12.73
N SER A 227 3.69 -9.43 11.78
CA SER A 227 3.02 -9.24 10.50
C SER A 227 1.50 -9.11 10.71
N GLU A 228 0.79 -8.50 9.75
CA GLU A 228 -0.66 -8.43 9.82
C GLU A 228 -1.31 -9.82 9.84
N VAL A 229 -0.74 -10.77 9.10
CA VAL A 229 -1.19 -12.16 9.02
C VAL A 229 -1.08 -12.85 10.38
N ASP A 230 0.05 -12.67 11.07
CA ASP A 230 0.30 -13.27 12.37
C ASP A 230 -0.56 -12.64 13.48
N ALA A 231 -0.80 -11.32 13.39
CA ALA A 231 -1.74 -10.64 14.28
C ALA A 231 -3.18 -11.17 14.11
N ASP A 232 -3.62 -11.39 12.87
CA ASP A 232 -4.91 -12.00 12.58
C ASP A 232 -4.99 -13.45 13.11
N ALA A 233 -3.91 -14.22 12.99
CA ALA A 233 -3.82 -15.58 13.53
C ALA A 233 -3.94 -15.61 15.06
N LEU A 234 -3.25 -14.71 15.76
CA LEU A 234 -3.36 -14.56 17.23
C LEU A 234 -4.79 -14.23 17.68
N VAL A 235 -5.45 -13.31 16.98
CA VAL A 235 -6.85 -12.92 17.27
C VAL A 235 -7.84 -14.06 16.97
N LYS A 236 -7.57 -14.88 15.95
CA LYS A 236 -8.35 -16.11 15.70
C LYS A 236 -8.13 -17.15 16.80
N ALA A 237 -6.91 -17.30 17.29
CA ALA A 237 -6.54 -18.26 18.34
C ALA A 237 -7.04 -17.89 19.74
N GLY A 238 -7.54 -16.67 19.95
CA GLY A 238 -8.18 -16.28 21.21
C GLY A 238 -7.63 -15.01 21.85
N TRP A 239 -6.81 -14.22 21.15
CA TRP A 239 -6.42 -12.90 21.66
C TRP A 239 -7.64 -12.00 21.82
N THR A 240 -7.75 -11.35 22.98
CA THR A 240 -8.90 -10.49 23.35
C THR A 240 -8.43 -9.14 23.91
N PRO A 241 -9.31 -8.14 24.02
CA PRO A 241 -8.97 -6.84 24.62
C PRO A 241 -8.36 -6.95 26.02
N GLN A 242 -8.80 -7.93 26.83
CA GLN A 242 -8.24 -8.17 28.17
C GLN A 242 -6.74 -8.48 28.14
N HIS A 243 -6.27 -9.21 27.12
CA HIS A 243 -4.85 -9.51 26.95
C HIS A 243 -4.06 -8.22 26.68
N SER A 244 -4.61 -7.38 25.79
CA SER A 244 -4.05 -6.07 25.46
C SER A 244 -3.97 -5.14 26.68
N GLU A 245 -5.01 -5.09 27.51
CA GLU A 245 -5.04 -4.29 28.75
C GLU A 245 -3.97 -4.72 29.75
N VAL A 246 -3.79 -6.03 29.96
CA VAL A 246 -2.76 -6.56 30.89
C VAL A 246 -1.36 -6.17 30.43
N ILE A 247 -1.10 -6.24 29.12
CA ILE A 247 0.19 -5.88 28.52
C ILE A 247 0.41 -4.36 28.58
N GLU A 248 -0.64 -3.56 28.37
CA GLU A 248 -0.58 -2.11 28.52
C GLU A 248 -0.21 -1.71 29.96
N VAL A 249 -0.82 -2.35 30.96
CA VAL A 249 -0.43 -2.15 32.37
C VAL A 249 1.03 -2.54 32.62
N ALA A 250 1.52 -3.62 31.99
CA ALA A 250 2.92 -4.01 32.08
C ALA A 250 3.85 -2.94 31.47
N CYS A 251 3.45 -2.36 30.34
CA CYS A 251 4.14 -1.24 29.71
C CYS A 251 4.21 -0.02 30.64
N LEU A 252 3.08 0.41 31.20
CA LEU A 252 3.02 1.53 32.14
C LEU A 252 3.92 1.32 33.36
N ARG A 253 3.89 0.12 33.97
CA ARG A 253 4.72 -0.24 35.13
C ARG A 253 6.21 -0.28 34.83
N SER A 254 6.61 -0.62 33.60
CA SER A 254 8.02 -0.63 33.19
C SER A 254 8.64 0.78 33.12
N GLY A 255 7.79 1.81 33.04
CA GLY A 255 8.20 3.19 32.81
C GLY A 255 8.72 3.45 31.40
N LEU A 256 8.53 2.53 30.44
CA LEU A 256 9.05 2.66 29.08
C LEU A 256 8.54 3.92 28.38
N HIS A 257 7.24 4.26 28.50
CA HIS A 257 6.67 5.51 27.98
C HIS A 257 7.36 6.78 28.51
N ILE A 258 7.86 6.75 29.74
CA ILE A 258 8.56 7.88 30.36
C ILE A 258 10.00 7.96 29.83
N LYS A 259 10.64 6.81 29.63
CA LYS A 259 12.04 6.70 29.16
C LYS A 259 12.19 6.92 27.65
N ALA A 260 11.15 6.63 26.87
CA ALA A 260 11.12 6.74 25.42
C ALA A 260 10.92 8.18 24.93
N LYS A 261 11.89 9.05 25.25
CA LYS A 261 11.98 10.43 24.78
C LYS A 261 13.36 10.71 24.21
N GLY A 262 13.40 11.49 23.11
CA GLY A 262 14.64 11.85 22.44
C GLY A 262 15.31 10.62 21.81
N PRO A 263 16.62 10.69 21.52
CA PRO A 263 17.27 9.69 20.68
C PRO A 263 17.78 8.48 21.49
N ARG A 264 16.87 7.78 22.17
CA ARG A 264 17.19 6.62 23.01
C ARG A 264 16.65 5.32 22.41
N VAL A 265 17.30 4.19 22.71
CA VAL A 265 16.86 2.86 22.24
C VAL A 265 15.44 2.53 22.68
N GLU A 266 15.01 3.04 23.84
CA GLU A 266 13.64 2.91 24.33
C GLU A 266 12.59 3.46 23.36
N VAL A 267 12.94 4.44 22.51
CA VAL A 267 12.03 4.93 21.45
C VAL A 267 11.73 3.85 20.43
N VAL A 268 12.73 3.07 20.01
CA VAL A 268 12.52 1.97 19.06
C VAL A 268 11.64 0.89 19.69
N ARG A 269 11.92 0.55 20.95
CA ARG A 269 11.16 -0.48 21.69
C ARG A 269 9.71 -0.11 21.90
N ILE A 270 9.44 1.15 22.30
CA ILE A 270 8.05 1.59 22.46
C ILE A 270 7.33 1.67 21.12
N SER A 271 8.03 2.10 20.05
CA SER A 271 7.45 2.18 18.71
C SER A 271 7.10 0.79 18.18
N ALA A 272 7.96 -0.20 18.39
CA ALA A 272 7.69 -1.60 18.05
C ALA A 272 6.48 -2.15 18.82
N TYR A 273 6.41 -1.88 20.13
CA TYR A 273 5.27 -2.26 20.96
C TYR A 273 3.96 -1.62 20.46
N GLU A 274 3.95 -0.32 20.20
CA GLU A 274 2.77 0.43 19.74
C GLU A 274 2.31 -0.01 18.35
N LEU A 275 3.25 -0.32 17.45
CA LEU A 275 2.94 -0.90 16.13
C LEU A 275 2.26 -2.27 16.27
N ASN A 276 2.84 -3.17 17.07
CA ASN A 276 2.25 -4.49 17.31
C ASN A 276 0.88 -4.39 17.98
N TYR A 277 0.73 -3.50 18.96
CA TYR A 277 -0.53 -3.22 19.63
C TYR A 277 -1.60 -2.73 18.64
N THR A 278 -1.21 -1.82 17.73
CA THR A 278 -2.09 -1.31 16.67
C THR A 278 -2.52 -2.43 15.72
N ARG A 279 -1.60 -3.29 15.30
CA ARG A 279 -1.90 -4.44 14.43
C ARG A 279 -2.87 -5.42 15.08
N LEU A 280 -2.67 -5.75 16.36
CA LEU A 280 -3.58 -6.59 17.13
C LEU A 280 -4.95 -5.94 17.29
N SER A 281 -5.01 -4.63 17.55
CA SER A 281 -6.25 -3.87 17.63
C SER A 281 -7.03 -3.88 16.32
N GLN A 282 -6.34 -3.63 15.19
CA GLN A 282 -6.94 -3.69 13.86
C GLN A 282 -7.43 -5.11 13.51
N ALA A 283 -6.66 -6.14 13.85
CA ALA A 283 -7.07 -7.54 13.69
C ALA A 283 -8.34 -7.87 14.49
N MET A 284 -8.44 -7.39 15.74
CA MET A 284 -9.66 -7.52 16.54
C MET A 284 -10.87 -6.80 15.91
N GLN A 285 -10.66 -5.58 15.40
CA GLN A 285 -11.71 -4.83 14.70
C GLN A 285 -12.18 -5.54 13.43
N ARG A 286 -11.25 -6.11 12.64
CA ARG A 286 -11.58 -6.91 11.45
C ARG A 286 -12.42 -8.14 11.82
N LYS A 287 -12.02 -8.90 12.84
CA LYS A 287 -12.79 -10.05 13.34
C LYS A 287 -14.20 -9.67 13.79
N TYR A 288 -14.33 -8.55 14.50
CA TYR A 288 -15.62 -8.06 14.96
C TYR A 288 -16.54 -7.65 13.80
N ARG A 289 -16.02 -6.89 12.82
CA ARG A 289 -16.79 -6.50 11.62
C ARG A 289 -17.24 -7.72 10.81
N ALA A 290 -16.35 -8.69 10.60
CA ALA A 290 -16.69 -9.93 9.91
C ALA A 290 -17.81 -10.71 10.62
N ALA A 291 -17.81 -10.75 11.96
CA ALA A 291 -18.89 -11.37 12.72
C ALA A 291 -20.23 -10.61 12.59
N GLN A 292 -20.19 -9.27 12.61
CA GLN A 292 -21.39 -8.44 12.39
C GLN A 292 -21.97 -8.62 10.99
N GLU A 293 -21.12 -8.66 9.97
CA GLU A 293 -21.51 -8.89 8.57
C GLU A 293 -22.10 -10.29 8.39
N ALA A 294 -21.49 -11.33 8.96
CA ALA A 294 -22.01 -12.69 8.91
C ALA A 294 -23.41 -12.79 9.52
N HIS A 295 -23.62 -12.21 10.71
CA HIS A 295 -24.93 -12.20 11.36
C HIS A 295 -25.96 -11.33 10.63
N LYS A 296 -25.52 -10.25 9.95
CA LYS A 296 -26.40 -9.47 9.07
C LYS A 296 -26.87 -10.31 7.87
N LEU A 297 -25.95 -11.02 7.21
CA LEU A 297 -26.27 -11.91 6.08
C LEU A 297 -27.19 -13.06 6.48
N GLU A 298 -27.00 -13.63 7.67
CA GLU A 298 -27.88 -14.66 8.23
C GLU A 298 -29.31 -14.16 8.40
N ARG A 299 -29.49 -12.96 8.99
CA ARG A 299 -30.82 -12.33 9.11
C ARG A 299 -31.46 -12.00 7.77
N GLU A 300 -30.68 -11.53 6.80
CA GLU A 300 -31.19 -11.26 5.45
C GLU A 300 -31.65 -12.55 4.76
N ALA A 301 -30.90 -13.65 4.93
CA ALA A 301 -31.28 -14.97 4.42
C ALA A 301 -32.56 -15.49 5.07
N GLU A 302 -32.73 -15.35 6.39
CA GLU A 302 -33.95 -15.72 7.12
C GLU A 302 -35.18 -14.94 6.62
N VAL A 303 -35.05 -13.62 6.44
CA VAL A 303 -36.15 -12.78 5.92
C VAL A 303 -36.52 -13.19 4.50
N MET A 304 -35.54 -13.47 3.64
CA MET A 304 -35.79 -13.92 2.27
C MET A 304 -36.44 -15.30 2.23
N ALA A 305 -36.01 -16.22 3.10
CA ALA A 305 -36.63 -17.54 3.25
C ALA A 305 -38.09 -17.41 3.72
N GLY A 306 -38.37 -16.56 4.71
CA GLY A 306 -39.72 -16.30 5.19
C GLY A 306 -40.64 -15.71 4.12
N ARG A 307 -40.17 -14.74 3.34
CA ARG A 307 -40.93 -14.17 2.20
C ARG A 307 -41.21 -15.22 1.12
N LYS A 308 -40.24 -16.07 0.82
CA LYS A 308 -40.43 -17.17 -0.14
C LYS A 308 -41.50 -18.13 0.34
N GLN A 309 -41.51 -18.50 1.61
CA GLN A 309 -42.53 -19.39 2.17
C GLN A 309 -43.92 -18.75 2.10
N GLN A 310 -44.06 -17.47 2.44
CA GLN A 310 -45.33 -16.76 2.31
C GLN A 310 -45.89 -16.76 0.88
N LEU A 311 -45.04 -16.56 -0.13
CA LEU A 311 -45.45 -16.61 -1.53
C LEU A 311 -45.89 -18.02 -1.97
N ILE A 312 -45.23 -19.07 -1.45
CA ILE A 312 -45.63 -20.46 -1.69
C ILE A 312 -47.00 -20.71 -1.06
N ASP A 313 -47.19 -20.34 0.20
CA ASP A 313 -48.46 -20.54 0.92
C ASP A 313 -49.62 -19.77 0.22
N GLN A 314 -49.36 -18.57 -0.29
CA GLN A 314 -50.32 -17.80 -1.08
C GLN A 314 -50.64 -18.45 -2.43
N ALA A 315 -49.65 -18.98 -3.13
CA ALA A 315 -49.86 -19.69 -4.39
C ALA A 315 -50.69 -20.97 -4.17
N ASP A 316 -50.35 -21.77 -3.16
CA ASP A 316 -51.09 -22.98 -2.79
C ASP A 316 -52.54 -22.65 -2.40
N ARG A 317 -52.75 -21.56 -1.65
CA ARG A 317 -54.09 -21.06 -1.30
C ARG A 317 -54.87 -20.64 -2.54
N LYS A 318 -54.24 -19.93 -3.45
CA LYS A 318 -54.84 -19.49 -4.72
C LYS A 318 -55.26 -20.68 -5.58
N ASP A 319 -54.39 -21.68 -5.72
CA ASP A 319 -54.68 -22.89 -6.49
C ASP A 319 -55.85 -23.68 -5.90
N ALA A 320 -55.91 -23.81 -4.57
CA ALA A 320 -57.03 -24.45 -3.88
C ALA A 320 -58.37 -23.72 -4.10
N LEU A 321 -58.36 -22.38 -4.08
CA LEU A 321 -59.54 -21.55 -4.36
C LEU A 321 -59.99 -21.66 -5.83
N ILE A 322 -59.06 -21.70 -6.79
CA ILE A 322 -59.37 -21.92 -8.21
C ILE A 322 -60.03 -23.29 -8.44
N LEU A 323 -59.57 -24.33 -7.74
CA LEU A 323 -60.18 -25.67 -7.82
C LEU A 323 -61.64 -25.66 -7.33
N LYS A 324 -61.92 -24.98 -6.21
CA LYS A 324 -63.29 -24.82 -5.71
C LYS A 324 -64.17 -24.02 -6.67
N LEU A 325 -63.64 -22.95 -7.26
CA LEU A 325 -64.35 -22.16 -8.27
C LEU A 325 -64.76 -23.02 -9.47
N ARG A 326 -63.86 -23.89 -9.95
CA ARG A 326 -64.14 -24.82 -11.06
C ARG A 326 -65.18 -25.88 -10.71
N ALA A 327 -65.21 -26.33 -9.46
CA ALA A 327 -66.19 -27.29 -8.97
C ALA A 327 -67.59 -26.68 -8.75
N GLY A 328 -67.68 -25.34 -8.68
CA GLY A 328 -68.93 -24.62 -8.39
C GLY A 328 -69.23 -24.48 -6.88
N ASP A 329 -68.28 -24.84 -6.02
CA ASP A 329 -68.44 -24.92 -4.55
C ASP A 329 -67.80 -23.74 -3.80
N ILE A 330 -67.38 -22.68 -4.51
CA ILE A 330 -66.74 -21.52 -3.89
C ILE A 330 -67.76 -20.62 -3.18
N THR A 331 -67.41 -20.10 -2.00
CA THR A 331 -68.26 -19.13 -1.28
C THR A 331 -67.99 -17.69 -1.73
N THR A 332 -68.89 -16.77 -1.42
CA THR A 332 -68.73 -15.34 -1.74
C THR A 332 -67.50 -14.74 -1.04
N GLU A 333 -67.21 -15.14 0.19
CA GLU A 333 -66.04 -14.72 0.95
C GLU A 333 -64.73 -15.27 0.35
N GLU A 334 -64.72 -16.55 -0.04
CA GLU A 334 -63.58 -17.19 -0.69
C GLU A 334 -63.31 -16.61 -2.09
N LEU A 335 -64.36 -16.19 -2.80
CA LEU A 335 -64.24 -15.49 -4.08
C LEU A 335 -63.57 -14.11 -3.91
N ARG A 336 -63.97 -13.35 -2.87
CA ARG A 336 -63.32 -12.06 -2.54
C ARG A 336 -61.87 -12.24 -2.09
N GLU A 337 -61.57 -13.32 -1.36
CA GLU A 337 -60.21 -13.68 -0.99
C GLU A 337 -59.35 -13.98 -2.23
N LEU A 338 -59.87 -14.76 -3.18
CA LEU A 338 -59.19 -15.06 -4.44
C LEU A 338 -58.93 -13.82 -5.31
N GLU A 339 -59.85 -12.85 -5.30
CA GLU A 339 -59.68 -11.56 -6.00
C GLU A 339 -58.62 -10.66 -5.33
N ALA A 340 -58.37 -10.85 -4.03
CA ALA A 340 -57.42 -10.06 -3.25
C ALA A 340 -56.00 -10.69 -3.20
N LEU A 341 -55.86 -11.97 -3.52
CA LEU A 341 -54.59 -12.74 -3.61
C LEU A 341 -53.99 -12.72 -5.02
#